data_AF-A0A1F3AYR6-F1
#
_entry.id   AF-A0A1F3AYR6-F1
#
_cell.length_a   1.000
_cell.length_b   1.000
_cell.length_c   1.000
_cell.angle_alpha   90.00
_cell.angle_beta   90.00
_cell.angle_gamma   90.00
#
_symmetry.space_group_name_H-M   'P 1'
#
loop_
_entity.id
_entity.type
_entity.pdbx_description
1 polymer ?
#
loop_
_entity_poly.entity_id
_entity_poly.type
_entity_poly.pdbx_seq_one_letter_code
_entity_poly.pdbx_strand_id
1 'polypeptide(L)'
;MLLACVVAAQGALARFYQAARGTTTSPPGWGAALTFWAAQGLGILVKGPIVPFLSALTYITLSLADRDFRWGLRLKPLPGLVFAAAIAAPWFHAISQATKGGFMAQSVGQDLIPKLLGGQESHGGWPGYYLVLALLTFWPASLFLAPALHRAWAERRQAAVRFCLAWIGPLWLVLELTPTKLPHYTLPTYPALALLVGATLTSPEAQGLLKGRIARALCGVWIVLGLALAGGLVWVMGEYGGGVSALGLLAALSAAGVAGLGGWRFFTGQGQSAASVILAGAGLTFVLTFSALMPGLDALWLSRSVQDAVAKAGTSAPVAVAEYHEPSLVFLLGTATKLTDGAGAAAHVLGEPGALAVVGGREDEAFQAAIAQANNRVETLATLEGFNYSRGRATVLRLYRRAKDTP
;
A
#
# COMPACT_ATOMS: atom_id res chain seq x y z
N MET A 1 2.15 -6.29 -6.81
CA MET A 1 1.25 -6.93 -7.79
C MET A 1 0.34 -5.92 -8.51
N LEU A 2 -0.51 -5.16 -7.80
CA LEU A 2 -1.45 -4.20 -8.43
C LEU A 2 -0.77 -3.21 -9.39
N LEU A 3 0.33 -2.59 -8.96
CA LEU A 3 1.07 -1.62 -9.78
C LEU A 3 1.58 -2.23 -11.09
N ALA A 4 1.99 -3.52 -11.07
CA ALA A 4 2.42 -4.22 -12.27
C ALA A 4 1.25 -4.43 -13.25
N CYS A 5 0.07 -4.80 -12.74
CA CYS A 5 -1.16 -4.86 -13.55
C CYS A 5 -1.49 -3.49 -14.15
N VAL A 6 -1.40 -2.41 -13.36
CA VAL A 6 -1.63 -1.05 -13.84
C VAL A 6 -0.66 -0.67 -14.97
N VAL A 7 0.64 -0.91 -14.81
CA VAL A 7 1.66 -0.62 -15.83
C VAL A 7 1.44 -1.46 -17.09
N ALA A 8 1.12 -2.75 -16.95
CA ALA A 8 0.85 -3.62 -18.09
C ALA A 8 -0.40 -3.18 -18.86
N ALA A 9 -1.50 -2.86 -18.14
CA ALA A 9 -2.73 -2.36 -18.72
C ALA A 9 -2.51 -1.03 -19.46
N GLN A 10 -1.95 -0.04 -18.76
CA GLN A 10 -1.77 1.30 -19.31
C GLN A 10 -0.70 1.35 -20.40
N GLY A 11 0.37 0.56 -20.27
CA GLY A 11 1.39 0.41 -21.31
C GLY A 11 0.83 -0.21 -22.59
N ALA A 12 0.02 -1.28 -22.49
CA ALA A 12 -0.67 -1.86 -23.64
C ALA A 12 -1.67 -0.87 -24.26
N LEU A 13 -2.48 -0.20 -23.43
CA LEU A 13 -3.44 0.81 -23.89
C LEU A 13 -2.76 1.99 -24.61
N ALA A 14 -1.62 2.46 -24.09
CA ALA A 14 -0.81 3.52 -24.67
C ALA A 14 -0.35 3.18 -26.09
N ARG A 15 0.03 1.93 -26.34
CA ARG A 15 0.44 1.47 -27.68
C ARG A 15 -0.70 1.55 -28.69
N PHE A 16 -1.92 1.16 -28.29
CA PHE A 16 -3.10 1.27 -29.16
C PHE A 16 -3.47 2.72 -29.44
N TYR A 17 -3.42 3.57 -28.42
CA TYR A 17 -3.68 4.99 -28.56
C TYR A 17 -2.66 5.67 -29.49
N GLN A 18 -1.36 5.43 -29.27
CA GLN A 18 -0.28 5.96 -30.11
C GLN A 18 -0.41 5.52 -31.59
N ALA A 19 -0.72 4.25 -31.84
CA ALA A 19 -0.99 3.77 -33.19
C ALA A 19 -2.23 4.40 -33.83
N ALA A 20 -3.26 4.73 -33.04
CA ALA A 20 -4.42 5.47 -33.53
C ALA A 20 -4.09 6.94 -33.86
N ARG A 21 -3.02 7.50 -33.28
CA ARG A 21 -2.52 8.86 -33.55
C ARG A 21 -1.40 8.90 -34.59
N GLY A 22 -1.10 7.78 -35.23
CA GLY A 22 -0.07 7.71 -36.28
C GLY A 22 1.37 7.90 -35.76
N THR A 23 1.60 7.74 -34.46
CA THR A 23 2.94 7.95 -33.86
C THR A 23 3.81 6.69 -33.88
N THR A 24 3.28 5.57 -34.37
CA THR A 24 4.00 4.29 -34.48
C THR A 24 3.85 3.72 -35.88
N THR A 25 4.91 3.11 -36.39
CA THR A 25 4.98 2.51 -37.73
C THR A 25 4.21 1.19 -37.86
N SER A 26 3.89 0.51 -36.75
CA SER A 26 3.14 -0.75 -36.77
C SER A 26 2.07 -0.80 -35.68
N PRO A 27 0.81 -1.14 -36.04
CA PRO A 27 -0.27 -1.24 -35.06
C PRO A 27 -0.03 -2.42 -34.09
N PRO A 28 -0.44 -2.32 -32.81
CA PRO A 28 -0.24 -3.39 -31.85
C PRO A 28 -1.08 -4.62 -32.23
N GLY A 29 -0.46 -5.80 -32.14
CA GLY A 29 -1.12 -7.08 -32.43
C GLY A 29 -1.85 -7.68 -31.21
N TRP A 30 -2.26 -8.94 -31.36
CA TRP A 30 -2.96 -9.70 -30.32
C TRP A 30 -2.21 -9.79 -28.99
N GLY A 31 -0.88 -9.89 -29.01
CA GLY A 31 -0.07 -9.95 -27.79
C GLY A 31 -0.33 -8.75 -26.86
N ALA A 32 -0.37 -7.52 -27.42
CA ALA A 32 -0.66 -6.32 -26.64
C ALA A 32 -2.11 -6.30 -26.11
N ALA A 33 -3.07 -6.76 -26.91
CA ALA A 33 -4.46 -6.89 -26.44
C ALA A 33 -4.57 -7.91 -25.30
N LEU A 34 -3.94 -9.08 -25.43
CA LEU A 34 -3.93 -10.10 -24.38
C LEU A 34 -3.24 -9.59 -23.11
N THR A 35 -2.13 -8.86 -23.22
CA THR A 35 -1.50 -8.20 -22.06
C THR A 35 -2.46 -7.24 -21.37
N PHE A 36 -3.19 -6.41 -22.13
CA PHE A 36 -4.18 -5.49 -21.57
C PHE A 36 -5.27 -6.24 -20.79
N TRP A 37 -5.87 -7.28 -21.37
CA TRP A 37 -6.97 -8.03 -20.76
C TRP A 37 -6.52 -8.96 -19.63
N ALA A 38 -5.33 -9.56 -19.71
CA ALA A 38 -4.71 -10.28 -18.60
C ALA A 38 -4.51 -9.35 -17.39
N ALA A 39 -4.02 -8.13 -17.63
CA ALA A 39 -3.83 -7.15 -16.59
C ALA A 39 -5.16 -6.71 -15.94
N GLN A 40 -6.27 -6.64 -16.70
CA GLN A 40 -7.60 -6.42 -16.13
C GLN A 40 -8.03 -7.57 -15.22
N GLY A 41 -7.98 -8.81 -15.70
CA GLY A 41 -8.40 -9.99 -14.95
C GLY A 41 -7.58 -10.19 -13.67
N LEU A 42 -6.26 -10.09 -13.75
CA LEU A 42 -5.37 -10.14 -12.59
C LEU A 42 -5.60 -8.96 -11.64
N GLY A 43 -5.80 -7.75 -12.18
CA GLY A 43 -6.09 -6.56 -11.39
C GLY A 43 -7.36 -6.72 -10.55
N ILE A 44 -8.40 -7.33 -11.12
CA ILE A 44 -9.65 -7.69 -10.43
C ILE A 44 -9.40 -8.60 -9.24
N LEU A 45 -8.57 -9.63 -9.41
CA LEU A 45 -8.20 -10.54 -8.32
C LEU A 45 -7.37 -9.86 -7.23
N VAL A 46 -6.57 -8.85 -7.59
CA VAL A 46 -5.69 -8.16 -6.63
C VAL A 46 -6.45 -7.16 -5.77
N LYS A 47 -7.22 -6.26 -6.39
CA LYS A 47 -7.86 -5.13 -5.71
C LYS A 47 -9.18 -4.74 -6.37
N GLY A 48 -9.94 -5.72 -6.86
CA GLY A 48 -11.23 -5.49 -7.48
C GLY A 48 -11.14 -4.59 -8.72
N PRO A 49 -12.14 -3.75 -8.99
CA PRO A 49 -12.29 -3.08 -10.27
C PRO A 49 -11.31 -1.92 -10.50
N ILE A 50 -10.33 -1.67 -9.64
CA ILE A 50 -9.45 -0.47 -9.72
C ILE A 50 -8.68 -0.40 -11.05
N VAL A 51 -8.12 -1.51 -11.54
CA VAL A 51 -7.39 -1.52 -12.83
C VAL A 51 -8.34 -1.32 -14.03
N PRO A 52 -9.48 -2.05 -14.11
CA PRO A 52 -10.52 -1.76 -15.11
C PRO A 52 -11.02 -0.31 -15.07
N PHE A 53 -11.28 0.22 -13.88
CA PHE A 53 -11.80 1.56 -13.68
C PHE A 53 -10.81 2.62 -14.18
N LEU A 54 -9.54 2.50 -13.80
CA LEU A 54 -8.47 3.35 -14.30
C LEU A 54 -8.33 3.27 -15.82
N SER A 55 -8.37 2.06 -16.39
CA SER A 55 -8.26 1.86 -17.84
C SER A 55 -9.43 2.48 -18.60
N ALA A 56 -10.65 2.37 -18.07
CA ALA A 56 -11.84 3.00 -18.62
C ALA A 56 -11.76 4.53 -18.55
N LEU A 57 -11.34 5.10 -17.41
CA LEU A 57 -11.16 6.53 -17.27
C LEU A 57 -10.13 7.10 -18.27
N THR A 58 -8.97 6.45 -18.41
CA THR A 58 -7.97 6.83 -19.42
C THR A 58 -8.55 6.77 -20.84
N TYR A 59 -9.19 5.65 -21.19
CA TYR A 59 -9.78 5.42 -22.52
C TYR A 59 -10.85 6.46 -22.86
N ILE A 60 -11.81 6.68 -21.95
CA ILE A 60 -12.93 7.63 -22.15
C ILE A 60 -12.39 9.05 -22.29
N THR A 61 -11.46 9.46 -21.43
CA THR A 61 -10.88 10.80 -21.46
C THR A 61 -10.19 11.09 -22.79
N LEU A 62 -9.38 10.14 -23.29
CA LEU A 62 -8.72 10.28 -24.59
C LEU A 62 -9.71 10.26 -25.75
N SER A 63 -10.70 9.37 -25.71
CA SER A 63 -11.70 9.24 -26.78
C SER A 63 -12.59 10.48 -26.88
N LEU A 64 -12.94 11.10 -25.75
CA LEU A 64 -13.67 12.37 -25.70
C LEU A 64 -12.80 13.53 -26.22
N ALA A 65 -11.54 13.62 -25.78
CA ALA A 65 -10.62 14.68 -26.22
C ALA A 65 -10.37 14.63 -27.74
N ASP A 66 -10.30 13.43 -28.30
CA ASP A 66 -10.02 13.21 -29.71
C ASP A 66 -11.27 13.05 -30.58
N ARG A 67 -12.46 12.97 -29.96
CA ARG A 67 -13.74 12.63 -30.61
C ARG A 67 -13.68 11.33 -31.43
N ASP A 68 -12.89 10.36 -30.96
CA ASP A 68 -12.68 9.07 -31.63
C ASP A 68 -12.69 7.94 -30.59
N PHE A 69 -13.74 7.13 -30.61
CA PHE A 69 -13.87 5.94 -29.78
C PHE A 69 -13.43 4.66 -30.52
N ARG A 70 -13.27 4.72 -31.85
CA ARG A 70 -13.09 3.53 -32.70
C ARG A 70 -11.77 2.81 -32.44
N TRP A 71 -10.76 3.52 -31.96
CA TRP A 71 -9.48 2.91 -31.60
C TRP A 71 -9.59 1.85 -30.50
N GLY A 72 -10.61 1.96 -29.63
CA GLY A 72 -10.90 0.94 -28.61
C GLY A 72 -11.28 -0.41 -29.18
N LEU A 73 -11.85 -0.46 -30.39
CA LEU A 73 -12.19 -1.72 -31.07
C LEU A 73 -10.94 -2.56 -31.39
N ARG A 74 -9.78 -1.93 -31.53
CA ARG A 74 -8.50 -2.61 -31.76
C ARG A 74 -8.04 -3.43 -30.54
N LEU A 75 -8.56 -3.14 -29.34
CA LEU A 75 -8.33 -3.96 -28.14
C LEU A 75 -9.11 -5.27 -28.17
N LYS A 76 -10.00 -5.49 -29.14
CA LYS A 76 -10.83 -6.70 -29.27
C LYS A 76 -11.67 -6.94 -27.99
N PRO A 77 -12.58 -6.01 -27.65
CA PRO A 77 -13.22 -5.99 -26.35
C PRO A 77 -14.01 -7.25 -26.01
N LEU A 78 -14.73 -7.85 -26.97
CA LEU A 78 -15.51 -9.07 -26.72
C LEU A 78 -14.60 -10.27 -26.36
N PRO A 79 -13.64 -10.71 -27.20
CA PRO A 79 -12.68 -11.76 -26.82
C PRO A 79 -11.89 -11.42 -25.56
N GLY A 80 -11.54 -10.14 -25.40
CA GLY A 80 -10.79 -9.65 -24.26
C GLY A 80 -11.52 -9.76 -22.93
N LEU A 81 -12.81 -9.39 -22.90
CA LEU A 81 -13.66 -9.53 -21.72
C LEU A 81 -13.83 -11.00 -21.34
N VAL A 82 -14.05 -11.88 -22.32
CA VAL A 82 -14.10 -13.33 -22.10
C VAL A 82 -12.78 -13.82 -21.50
N PHE A 83 -11.64 -13.37 -22.01
CA PHE A 83 -10.33 -13.74 -21.50
C PHE A 83 -10.07 -13.23 -20.07
N ALA A 84 -10.39 -11.96 -19.78
CA ALA A 84 -10.27 -11.41 -18.43
C ALA A 84 -11.20 -12.12 -17.44
N ALA A 85 -12.42 -12.46 -17.86
CA ALA A 85 -13.37 -13.24 -17.06
C ALA A 85 -12.85 -14.65 -16.82
N ALA A 86 -12.25 -15.33 -17.81
CA ALA A 86 -11.65 -16.65 -17.63
C ALA A 86 -10.53 -16.66 -16.57
N ILE A 87 -9.83 -15.53 -16.37
CA ILE A 87 -8.82 -15.37 -15.31
C ILE A 87 -9.48 -15.15 -13.94
N ALA A 88 -10.47 -14.24 -13.85
CA ALA A 88 -11.01 -13.82 -12.56
C ALA A 88 -12.15 -14.72 -12.03
N ALA A 89 -13.02 -15.20 -12.90
CA ALA A 89 -14.23 -15.95 -12.54
C ALA A 89 -13.99 -17.24 -11.75
N PRO A 90 -12.94 -18.06 -12.01
CA PRO A 90 -12.71 -19.28 -11.24
C PRO A 90 -12.58 -19.02 -9.73
N TRP A 91 -11.87 -17.95 -9.34
CA TRP A 91 -11.73 -17.59 -7.94
C TRP A 91 -13.05 -17.11 -7.33
N PHE A 92 -13.79 -16.24 -8.04
CA PHE A 92 -15.11 -15.79 -7.58
C PHE A 92 -16.09 -16.94 -7.40
N HIS A 93 -16.05 -17.93 -8.30
CA HIS A 93 -16.85 -19.13 -8.18
C HIS A 93 -16.48 -19.95 -6.94
N ALA A 94 -15.18 -20.19 -6.72
CA ALA A 94 -14.69 -20.94 -5.56
C ALA A 94 -15.05 -20.26 -4.23
N ILE A 95 -14.81 -18.95 -4.10
CA ILE A 95 -15.12 -18.22 -2.85
C ILE A 95 -16.62 -18.11 -2.60
N SER A 96 -17.43 -17.98 -3.65
CA SER A 96 -18.89 -17.97 -3.52
C SER A 96 -19.41 -19.30 -3.02
N GLN A 97 -18.85 -20.42 -3.48
CA GLN A 97 -19.21 -21.74 -2.95
C GLN A 97 -18.77 -21.91 -1.49
N ALA A 98 -17.52 -21.56 -1.17
CA ALA A 98 -16.96 -21.71 0.18
C ALA A 98 -17.73 -20.87 1.23
N THR A 99 -18.23 -19.70 0.85
CA THR A 99 -18.94 -18.77 1.75
C THR A 99 -20.46 -18.80 1.58
N LYS A 100 -21.00 -19.71 0.76
CA LYS A 100 -22.43 -19.76 0.39
C LYS A 100 -22.98 -18.40 -0.06
N GLY A 101 -22.17 -17.64 -0.81
CA GLY A 101 -22.48 -16.30 -1.31
C GLY A 101 -22.24 -15.15 -0.32
N GLY A 102 -21.90 -15.43 0.94
CA GLY A 102 -21.68 -14.42 1.98
C GLY A 102 -20.57 -13.41 1.62
N PHE A 103 -19.49 -13.88 0.98
CA PHE A 103 -18.40 -13.01 0.54
C PHE A 103 -18.87 -11.93 -0.46
N MET A 104 -19.74 -12.28 -1.40
CA MET A 104 -20.21 -11.34 -2.42
C MET A 104 -21.14 -10.28 -1.81
N ALA A 105 -22.04 -10.71 -0.91
CA ALA A 105 -22.93 -9.81 -0.19
C ALA A 105 -22.14 -8.78 0.65
N GLN A 106 -21.08 -9.22 1.32
CA GLN A 106 -20.24 -8.34 2.14
C GLN A 106 -19.33 -7.46 1.27
N SER A 107 -18.61 -8.04 0.31
CA SER A 107 -17.62 -7.31 -0.51
C SER A 107 -18.26 -6.26 -1.42
N VAL A 108 -19.39 -6.58 -2.06
CA VAL A 108 -20.08 -5.64 -2.97
C VAL A 108 -21.02 -4.74 -2.19
N GLY A 109 -21.84 -5.31 -1.31
CA GLY A 109 -22.91 -4.60 -0.62
C GLY A 109 -22.45 -3.75 0.56
N GLN A 110 -21.52 -4.25 1.37
CA GLN A 110 -21.10 -3.60 2.63
C GLN A 110 -19.75 -2.89 2.53
N ASP A 111 -18.88 -3.30 1.60
CA ASP A 111 -17.57 -2.68 1.42
C ASP A 111 -17.53 -1.73 0.22
N LEU A 112 -17.87 -2.20 -0.99
CA LEU A 112 -17.67 -1.41 -2.21
C LEU A 112 -18.68 -0.26 -2.35
N ILE A 113 -19.98 -0.56 -2.23
CA ILE A 113 -21.04 0.44 -2.39
C ILE A 113 -20.96 1.53 -1.32
N PRO A 114 -20.80 1.22 -0.02
CA PRO A 114 -20.67 2.25 1.01
C PRO A 114 -19.40 3.08 0.87
N LYS A 115 -18.26 2.51 0.47
CA LYS A 115 -17.03 3.32 0.21
C LYS A 115 -17.16 4.26 -0.99
N LEU A 116 -18.04 3.95 -1.94
CA LEU A 116 -18.30 4.79 -3.12
C LEU A 116 -19.40 5.83 -2.89
N LEU A 117 -20.42 5.52 -2.08
CA LEU A 117 -21.62 6.36 -1.88
C LEU A 117 -21.74 6.99 -0.49
N GLY A 118 -21.05 6.46 0.51
CA GLY A 118 -21.19 6.83 1.93
C GLY A 118 -19.88 7.28 2.56
N GLY A 119 -19.87 8.48 3.15
CA GLY A 119 -18.79 8.96 4.02
C GLY A 119 -18.84 8.33 5.40
N GLN A 120 -18.80 7.00 5.50
CA GLN A 120 -18.88 6.30 6.80
C GLN A 120 -17.58 6.38 7.62
N GLU A 121 -16.46 6.74 7.01
CA GLU A 121 -15.25 7.12 7.74
C GLU A 121 -15.25 8.65 7.91
N SER A 122 -15.26 9.12 9.15
CA SER A 122 -15.30 10.54 9.55
C SER A 122 -14.06 11.37 9.17
N HIS A 123 -13.31 10.93 8.15
CA HIS A 123 -12.02 11.47 7.74
C HIS A 123 -12.05 11.89 6.27
N GLY A 124 -13.00 12.76 5.93
CA GLY A 124 -13.00 13.48 4.66
C GLY A 124 -11.78 14.40 4.57
N GLY A 125 -10.74 13.99 3.84
CA GLY A 125 -9.57 14.84 3.65
C GLY A 125 -9.90 16.08 2.81
N TRP A 126 -9.22 17.19 3.09
CA TRP A 126 -9.40 18.48 2.42
C TRP A 126 -9.07 18.40 0.91
N PRO A 127 -9.65 19.29 0.05
CA PRO A 127 -9.27 19.37 -1.36
C PRO A 127 -7.77 19.61 -1.53
N GLY A 128 -7.11 18.80 -2.36
CA GLY A 128 -5.65 18.88 -2.56
C GLY A 128 -4.85 18.03 -1.57
N TYR A 129 -5.52 17.21 -0.76
CA TYR A 129 -4.91 16.21 0.12
C TYR A 129 -3.87 15.36 -0.62
N TYR A 130 -4.21 14.83 -1.79
CA TYR A 130 -3.31 13.97 -2.54
C TYR A 130 -2.16 14.74 -3.18
N LEU A 131 -2.37 16.01 -3.54
CA LEU A 131 -1.33 16.86 -4.10
C LEU A 131 -0.21 17.11 -3.10
N VAL A 132 -0.56 17.46 -1.86
CA VAL A 132 0.43 17.64 -0.79
C VAL A 132 1.05 16.30 -0.40
N LEU A 133 0.23 15.26 -0.27
CA LEU A 133 0.71 13.94 0.08
C LEU A 133 1.66 13.34 -0.98
N ALA A 134 1.51 13.71 -2.25
CA ALA A 134 2.43 13.27 -3.31
C ALA A 134 3.86 13.77 -3.09
N LEU A 135 4.07 14.87 -2.38
CA LEU A 135 5.41 15.33 -2.01
C LEU A 135 6.14 14.30 -1.13
N LEU A 136 5.38 13.62 -0.27
CA LEU A 136 5.86 12.58 0.64
C LEU A 136 5.84 11.19 -0.01
N THR A 137 4.71 10.77 -0.57
CA THR A 137 4.52 9.40 -1.05
C THR A 137 5.18 9.13 -2.40
N PHE A 138 5.49 10.16 -3.18
CA PHE A 138 6.32 10.07 -4.38
C PHE A 138 7.78 10.51 -4.11
N TRP A 139 8.14 10.76 -2.85
CA TRP A 139 9.53 10.99 -2.47
C TRP A 139 10.36 9.73 -2.80
N PRO A 140 11.59 9.88 -3.33
CA PRO A 140 12.32 11.13 -3.58
C PRO A 140 12.09 11.77 -4.95
N ALA A 141 11.37 11.12 -5.87
CA ALA A 141 11.12 11.65 -7.21
C ALA A 141 10.22 12.89 -7.23
N SER A 142 9.51 13.18 -6.12
CA SER A 142 8.64 14.34 -5.95
C SER A 142 9.31 15.69 -6.23
N LEU A 143 10.64 15.79 -6.09
CA LEU A 143 11.43 16.97 -6.45
C LEU A 143 11.19 17.45 -7.89
N PHE A 144 10.94 16.51 -8.80
CA PHE A 144 10.81 16.78 -10.23
C PHE A 144 9.35 16.94 -10.69
N LEU A 145 8.36 16.81 -9.79
CA LEU A 145 6.94 16.84 -10.17
C LEU A 145 6.52 18.19 -10.76
N ALA A 146 6.87 19.30 -10.11
CA ALA A 146 6.47 20.62 -10.59
C ALA A 146 7.01 20.95 -12.01
N PRO A 147 8.32 20.81 -12.30
CA PRO A 147 8.81 21.05 -13.66
C PRO A 147 8.24 20.04 -14.67
N ALA A 148 8.03 18.78 -14.26
CA ALA A 148 7.45 17.77 -15.15
C ALA A 148 5.99 18.06 -15.51
N LEU A 149 5.17 18.47 -14.54
CA LEU A 149 3.77 18.83 -14.77
C LEU A 149 3.65 20.13 -15.57
N HIS A 150 4.51 21.11 -15.31
CA HIS A 150 4.56 22.35 -16.09
C HIS A 150 4.84 22.05 -17.58
N ARG A 151 5.86 21.24 -17.85
CA ARG A 151 6.18 20.80 -19.20
C ARG A 151 5.06 19.96 -19.82
N ALA A 152 4.52 19.00 -19.07
CA ALA A 152 3.43 18.15 -19.55
C ALA A 152 2.22 18.97 -19.99
N TRP A 153 1.90 20.06 -19.28
CA TRP A 153 0.83 20.96 -19.66
C TRP A 153 1.13 21.73 -20.96
N ALA A 154 2.36 22.22 -21.13
CA ALA A 154 2.80 22.88 -22.36
C ALA A 154 2.74 21.91 -23.57
N GLU A 155 3.18 20.66 -23.37
CA GLU A 155 3.28 19.62 -24.40
C GLU A 155 2.05 18.70 -24.48
N ARG A 156 0.92 19.06 -23.84
CA ARG A 156 -0.32 18.24 -23.76
C ARG A 156 -0.93 17.84 -25.11
N ARG A 157 -0.45 18.44 -26.21
CA ARG A 157 -0.84 18.06 -27.57
C ARG A 157 -0.11 16.84 -28.11
N GLN A 158 1.07 16.52 -27.59
CA GLN A 158 1.79 15.30 -27.93
C GLN A 158 1.05 14.07 -27.40
N ALA A 159 0.93 13.02 -28.22
CA ALA A 159 0.14 11.84 -27.88
C ALA A 159 0.61 11.17 -26.57
N ALA A 160 1.91 10.95 -26.40
CA ALA A 160 2.45 10.30 -25.19
C ALA A 160 2.19 11.11 -23.91
N VAL A 161 2.35 12.44 -23.97
CA VAL A 161 2.09 13.35 -22.85
C VAL A 161 0.59 13.38 -22.53
N ARG A 162 -0.26 13.51 -23.55
CA ARG A 162 -1.72 13.47 -23.39
C ARG A 162 -2.20 12.16 -22.75
N PHE A 163 -1.61 11.03 -23.15
CA PHE A 163 -1.90 9.74 -22.54
C PHE A 163 -1.57 9.73 -21.05
N CYS A 164 -0.39 10.21 -20.66
CA CYS A 164 0.00 10.29 -19.24
C CYS A 164 -0.95 11.21 -18.46
N LEU A 165 -1.34 12.36 -19.02
CA LEU A 165 -2.30 13.27 -18.39
C LEU A 165 -3.69 12.63 -18.23
N ALA A 166 -4.14 11.85 -19.21
CA ALA A 166 -5.41 11.11 -19.15
C ALA A 166 -5.38 9.91 -18.20
N TRP A 167 -4.19 9.34 -17.95
CA TRP A 167 -4.00 8.32 -16.90
C TRP A 167 -4.04 8.98 -15.51
N ILE A 168 -3.39 10.12 -15.33
CA ILE A 168 -3.30 10.79 -14.02
C ILE A 168 -4.61 11.50 -13.66
N GLY A 169 -5.03 12.46 -14.48
CA GLY A 169 -6.01 13.48 -14.12
C GLY A 169 -7.38 12.94 -13.69
N PRO A 170 -8.06 12.13 -14.52
CA PRO A 170 -9.39 11.60 -14.20
C PRO A 170 -9.43 10.80 -12.91
N LEU A 171 -8.47 9.87 -12.71
CA LEU A 171 -8.42 9.08 -11.47
C LEU A 171 -8.10 9.98 -10.28
N TRP A 172 -7.15 10.90 -10.41
CA TRP A 172 -6.81 11.83 -9.34
C TRP A 172 -8.02 12.66 -8.89
N LEU A 173 -8.80 13.17 -9.84
CA LEU A 173 -10.03 13.91 -9.56
C LEU A 173 -11.06 13.04 -8.84
N VAL A 174 -11.28 11.80 -9.30
CA VAL A 174 -12.17 10.88 -8.59
C VAL A 174 -11.71 10.65 -7.16
N LEU A 175 -10.41 10.39 -6.94
CA LEU A 175 -9.86 10.18 -5.59
C LEU A 175 -10.02 11.42 -4.69
N GLU A 176 -9.78 12.62 -5.22
CA GLU A 176 -10.00 13.85 -4.45
C GLU A 176 -11.46 14.07 -4.05
N LEU A 177 -12.39 13.56 -4.85
CA LEU A 177 -13.84 13.62 -4.58
C LEU A 177 -14.34 12.49 -3.68
N THR A 178 -13.57 11.40 -3.53
CA THR A 178 -13.98 10.30 -2.64
C THR A 178 -13.89 10.73 -1.15
N PRO A 179 -14.90 10.40 -0.32
CA PRO A 179 -14.88 10.72 1.10
C PRO A 179 -13.73 10.05 1.85
N THR A 180 -13.50 8.76 1.60
CA THR A 180 -12.44 7.99 2.26
C THR A 180 -11.11 8.21 1.55
N LYS A 181 -10.18 8.95 2.16
CA LYS A 181 -8.85 9.22 1.57
C LYS A 181 -7.75 8.46 2.30
N LEU A 182 -7.31 7.33 1.73
CA LEU A 182 -6.12 6.63 2.21
C LEU A 182 -4.86 7.10 1.46
N PRO A 183 -3.70 7.20 2.14
CA PRO A 183 -2.49 7.77 1.56
C PRO A 183 -2.01 7.14 0.24
N HIS A 184 -2.22 5.83 0.08
CA HIS A 184 -1.68 5.06 -1.04
C HIS A 184 -2.61 4.99 -2.26
N TYR A 185 -3.78 5.66 -2.25
CA TYR A 185 -4.75 5.55 -3.33
C TYR A 185 -4.28 6.12 -4.67
N THR A 186 -3.36 7.08 -4.67
CA THR A 186 -2.75 7.63 -5.88
C THR A 186 -1.66 6.76 -6.49
N LEU A 187 -1.22 5.70 -5.81
CA LEU A 187 -0.14 4.83 -6.30
C LEU A 187 -0.33 4.35 -7.76
N PRO A 188 -1.55 4.03 -8.26
CA PRO A 188 -1.77 3.67 -9.65
C PRO A 188 -1.42 4.77 -10.69
N THR A 189 -1.33 6.05 -10.31
CA THR A 189 -0.94 7.13 -11.22
C THR A 189 0.57 7.39 -11.26
N TYR A 190 1.32 6.82 -10.30
CA TYR A 190 2.75 7.11 -10.13
C TYR A 190 3.62 6.67 -11.31
N PRO A 191 3.32 5.59 -12.05
CA PRO A 191 4.08 5.27 -13.25
C PRO A 191 3.96 6.36 -14.33
N ALA A 192 2.77 6.96 -14.52
CA ALA A 192 2.61 8.07 -15.46
C ALA A 192 3.37 9.32 -15.00
N LEU A 193 3.36 9.63 -13.70
CA LEU A 193 4.18 10.71 -13.15
C LEU A 193 5.68 10.45 -13.37
N ALA A 194 6.13 9.22 -13.15
CA ALA A 194 7.52 8.82 -13.39
C ALA A 194 7.90 8.94 -14.87
N LEU A 195 7.01 8.60 -15.80
CA LEU A 195 7.23 8.80 -17.24
C LEU A 195 7.38 10.28 -17.59
N LEU A 196 6.52 11.16 -17.05
CA LEU A 196 6.62 12.61 -17.27
C LEU A 196 7.90 13.21 -16.64
N VAL A 197 8.28 12.74 -15.46
CA VAL A 197 9.56 13.11 -14.81
C VAL A 197 10.74 12.65 -15.67
N GLY A 198 10.74 11.39 -16.11
CA GLY A 198 11.80 10.84 -16.96
C GLY A 198 11.96 11.63 -18.25
N ALA A 199 10.85 11.87 -18.96
CA ALA A 199 10.84 12.69 -20.17
C ALA A 199 11.41 14.09 -19.93
N THR A 200 11.09 14.70 -18.78
CA THR A 200 11.59 16.03 -18.36
C THR A 200 13.09 16.03 -18.13
N LEU A 201 13.61 15.02 -17.42
CA LEU A 201 15.04 14.91 -17.12
C LEU A 201 15.92 14.66 -18.35
N THR A 202 15.38 13.96 -19.35
CA THR A 202 16.10 13.62 -20.59
C THR A 202 15.98 14.69 -21.67
N SER A 203 15.17 15.73 -21.49
CA SER A 203 15.06 16.82 -22.47
C SER A 203 16.04 17.95 -22.16
N PRO A 204 16.86 18.37 -23.15
CA PRO A 204 17.70 19.57 -23.03
C PRO A 204 16.88 20.85 -22.82
N GLU A 205 15.75 20.97 -23.52
CA GLU A 205 14.87 22.14 -23.49
C GLU A 205 14.23 22.34 -22.11
N ALA A 206 14.01 21.25 -21.38
CA ALA A 206 13.41 21.26 -20.06
C ALA A 206 14.39 21.61 -18.92
N GLN A 207 15.70 21.67 -19.18
CA GLN A 207 16.70 21.97 -18.15
C GLN A 207 16.54 23.38 -17.55
N GLY A 208 15.97 24.32 -18.32
CA GLY A 208 15.64 25.67 -17.84
C GLY A 208 14.58 25.66 -16.73
N LEU A 209 13.59 24.76 -16.80
CA LEU A 209 12.52 24.64 -15.81
C LEU A 209 13.04 24.20 -14.44
N LEU A 210 14.10 23.39 -14.43
CA LEU A 210 14.75 22.93 -13.19
C LEU A 210 15.43 24.08 -12.43
N LYS A 211 15.74 25.19 -13.10
CA LYS A 211 16.40 26.37 -12.51
C LYS A 211 15.41 27.45 -12.03
N GLY A 212 14.10 27.25 -12.21
CA GLY A 212 13.08 28.23 -11.84
C GLY A 212 12.98 28.49 -10.34
N ARG A 213 12.49 29.69 -9.95
CA ARG A 213 12.34 30.07 -8.52
C ARG A 213 11.44 29.10 -7.74
N ILE A 214 10.32 28.69 -8.35
CA ILE A 214 9.39 27.73 -7.75
C ILE A 214 10.07 26.37 -7.53
N ALA A 215 10.82 25.89 -8.52
CA ALA A 215 11.54 24.62 -8.42
C ALA A 215 12.58 24.65 -7.27
N ARG A 216 13.30 25.76 -7.09
CA ARG A 216 14.24 25.95 -5.98
C ARG A 216 13.54 26.03 -4.62
N ALA A 217 12.41 26.72 -4.52
CA ALA A 217 11.63 26.78 -3.29
C ALA A 217 11.11 25.39 -2.89
N LEU A 218 10.57 24.64 -3.85
CA LEU A 218 10.13 23.26 -3.64
C LEU A 218 11.30 22.33 -3.29
N CYS A 219 12.49 22.56 -3.84
CA CYS A 219 13.69 21.84 -3.43
C CYS A 219 14.00 22.04 -1.93
N GLY A 220 13.85 23.26 -1.40
CA GLY A 220 14.03 23.52 0.03
C GLY A 220 13.06 22.72 0.90
N VAL A 221 11.76 22.75 0.55
CA VAL A 221 10.74 21.94 1.23
C VAL A 221 11.04 20.45 1.13
N TRP A 222 11.49 19.99 -0.04
CA TRP A 222 11.84 18.60 -0.31
C TRP A 222 13.06 18.14 0.52
N ILE A 223 14.07 18.99 0.72
CA ILE A 223 15.22 18.71 1.59
C ILE A 223 14.74 18.55 3.03
N VAL A 224 13.95 19.50 3.53
CA VAL A 224 13.42 19.44 4.91
C VAL A 224 12.61 18.17 5.12
N LEU A 225 11.76 17.81 4.16
CA LEU A 225 10.99 16.58 4.20
C LEU A 225 11.89 15.33 4.21
N GLY A 226 12.91 15.28 3.36
CA GLY A 226 13.85 14.16 3.31
C GLY A 226 14.67 14.01 4.59
N LEU A 227 15.09 15.11 5.21
CA LEU A 227 15.76 15.11 6.52
C LEU A 227 14.82 14.69 7.65
N ALA A 228 13.55 15.13 7.60
CA ALA A 228 12.53 14.69 8.55
C ALA A 228 12.25 13.19 8.43
N LEU A 229 12.23 12.64 7.21
CA LEU A 229 12.13 11.20 6.98
C LEU A 229 13.34 10.45 7.53
N ALA A 230 14.55 10.95 7.29
CA ALA A 230 15.77 10.37 7.85
C ALA A 230 15.75 10.36 9.39
N GLY A 231 15.35 11.47 10.02
CA GLY A 231 15.17 11.55 11.47
C GLY A 231 14.07 10.62 11.98
N GLY A 232 12.97 10.52 11.24
CA GLY A 232 11.86 9.60 11.53
C GLY A 232 12.29 8.14 11.51
N LEU A 233 13.17 7.74 10.60
CA LEU A 233 13.75 6.39 10.59
C LEU A 233 14.53 6.12 11.88
N VAL A 234 15.38 7.06 12.33
CA VAL A 234 16.13 6.93 13.58
C VAL A 234 15.18 6.85 14.78
N TRP A 235 14.17 7.73 14.81
CA TRP A 235 13.19 7.77 15.89
C TRP A 235 12.39 6.46 16.00
N VAL A 236 11.85 5.95 14.88
CA VAL A 236 11.09 4.69 14.85
C VAL A 236 11.93 3.50 15.36
N MET A 237 13.23 3.47 15.05
CA MET A 237 14.11 2.42 15.56
C MET A 237 14.32 2.51 17.07
N GLY A 238 14.52 3.73 17.60
CA GLY A 238 14.66 3.93 19.04
C GLY A 238 13.40 3.56 19.80
N GLU A 239 12.23 3.94 19.27
CA GLU A 239 10.93 3.73 19.91
C GLU A 239 10.45 2.28 19.80
N TYR A 240 10.59 1.65 18.63
CA TYR A 240 9.96 0.35 18.33
C TYR A 240 10.93 -0.80 18.06
N GLY A 241 12.23 -0.53 17.90
CA GLY A 241 13.25 -1.53 17.57
C GLY A 241 14.20 -1.90 18.71
N GLY A 242 13.98 -1.39 19.93
CA GLY A 242 14.85 -1.63 21.08
C GLY A 242 16.23 -0.97 20.99
N GLY A 243 16.45 -0.08 20.01
CA GLY A 243 17.69 0.64 19.80
C GLY A 243 18.02 0.93 18.33
N VAL A 244 19.09 1.69 18.10
CA VAL A 244 19.52 2.06 16.75
C VAL A 244 20.51 1.04 16.19
N SER A 245 20.05 0.17 15.28
CA SER A 245 20.92 -0.75 14.55
C SER A 245 21.80 -0.05 13.51
N ALA A 246 23.00 -0.59 13.26
CA ALA A 246 23.93 -0.02 12.28
C ALA A 246 23.32 0.05 10.86
N LEU A 247 22.59 -0.99 10.44
CA LEU A 247 21.94 -1.03 9.13
C LEU A 247 20.79 -0.02 9.01
N GLY A 248 20.02 0.20 10.07
CA GLY A 248 18.98 1.22 10.05
C GLY A 248 19.54 2.64 10.14
N LEU A 249 20.67 2.85 10.82
CA LEU A 249 21.40 4.12 10.73
C LEU A 249 21.91 4.38 9.31
N LEU A 250 22.42 3.36 8.61
CA LEU A 250 22.77 3.48 7.19
C LEU A 250 21.55 3.82 6.33
N ALA A 251 20.37 3.27 6.63
CA ALA A 251 19.13 3.65 5.94
C ALA A 251 18.82 5.14 6.15
N ALA A 252 18.87 5.63 7.39
CA ALA A 252 18.66 7.05 7.71
C ALA A 252 19.70 7.96 7.05
N LEU A 253 20.99 7.61 7.10
CA LEU A 253 22.06 8.35 6.47
C LEU A 253 21.92 8.38 4.94
N SER A 254 21.50 7.27 4.33
CA SER A 254 21.22 7.24 2.89
C SER A 254 20.05 8.17 2.53
N ALA A 255 18.98 8.21 3.33
CA ALA A 255 17.86 9.12 3.12
C ALA A 255 18.28 10.60 3.26
N ALA A 256 19.08 10.90 4.28
CA ALA A 256 19.67 12.22 4.49
C ALA A 256 20.64 12.60 3.35
N GLY A 257 21.40 11.64 2.83
CA GLY A 257 22.27 11.81 1.67
C GLY A 257 21.50 12.10 0.39
N VAL A 258 20.38 11.40 0.15
CA VAL A 258 19.45 11.70 -0.95
C VAL A 258 18.94 13.14 -0.82
N ALA A 259 18.46 13.52 0.36
CA ALA A 259 17.95 14.86 0.63
C ALA A 259 19.03 15.94 0.43
N GLY A 260 20.18 15.80 1.09
CA GLY A 260 21.26 16.76 1.07
C GLY A 260 21.97 16.85 -0.28
N LEU A 261 22.59 15.75 -0.73
CA LEU A 261 23.39 15.74 -1.96
C LEU A 261 22.50 15.89 -3.21
N GLY A 262 21.36 15.18 -3.26
CA GLY A 262 20.41 15.30 -4.36
C GLY A 262 19.84 16.71 -4.47
N GLY A 263 19.41 17.29 -3.34
CA GLY A 263 18.92 18.66 -3.27
C GLY A 263 19.98 19.69 -3.63
N TRP A 264 21.22 19.54 -3.15
CA TRP A 264 22.33 20.43 -3.50
C TRP A 264 22.69 20.39 -5.00
N ARG A 265 22.76 19.19 -5.60
CA ARG A 265 22.98 19.03 -7.05
C ARG A 265 21.86 19.66 -7.85
N PHE A 266 20.61 19.50 -7.40
CA PHE A 266 19.46 20.14 -8.04
C PHE A 266 19.57 21.67 -7.96
N PHE A 267 19.86 22.20 -6.77
CA PHE A 267 19.95 23.64 -6.52
C PHE A 267 21.07 24.32 -7.33
N THR A 268 22.21 23.64 -7.51
CA THR A 268 23.33 24.09 -8.35
C THR A 268 23.09 23.93 -9.87
N GLY A 269 21.89 23.47 -10.26
CA GLY A 269 21.48 23.36 -11.66
C GLY A 269 21.97 22.10 -12.37
N GLN A 270 22.44 21.09 -11.62
CA GLN A 270 22.92 19.81 -12.14
C GLN A 270 21.79 18.76 -12.11
N GLY A 271 20.66 19.04 -12.76
CA GLY A 271 19.42 18.25 -12.65
C GLY A 271 19.58 16.75 -12.96
N GLN A 272 20.37 16.39 -13.98
CA GLN A 272 20.65 14.98 -14.31
C GLN A 272 21.50 14.30 -13.24
N SER A 273 22.53 14.97 -12.73
CA SER A 273 23.35 14.45 -11.61
C SER A 273 22.50 14.27 -10.35
N ALA A 274 21.61 15.22 -10.06
CA ALA A 274 20.65 15.11 -8.96
C ALA A 274 19.76 13.88 -9.12
N ALA A 275 19.21 13.64 -10.31
CA ALA A 275 18.39 12.47 -10.59
C ALA A 275 19.15 11.15 -10.38
N SER A 276 20.42 11.05 -10.81
CA SER A 276 21.24 9.86 -10.60
C SER A 276 21.52 9.60 -9.12
N VAL A 277 21.87 10.64 -8.35
CA VAL A 277 22.07 10.54 -6.89
C VAL A 277 20.77 10.11 -6.21
N ILE A 278 19.65 10.72 -6.58
CA ILE A 278 18.34 10.41 -6.03
C ILE A 278 17.96 8.97 -6.33
N LEU A 279 18.11 8.49 -7.57
CA LEU A 279 17.72 7.14 -7.95
C LEU A 279 18.56 6.07 -7.23
N ALA A 280 19.89 6.24 -7.22
CA ALA A 280 20.79 5.31 -6.55
C ALA A 280 20.57 5.31 -5.04
N GLY A 281 20.47 6.49 -4.43
CA GLY A 281 20.23 6.63 -3.00
C GLY A 281 18.85 6.13 -2.59
N ALA A 282 17.80 6.37 -3.38
CA ALA A 282 16.46 5.84 -3.13
C ALA A 282 16.47 4.31 -3.09
N GLY A 283 17.14 3.66 -4.05
CA GLY A 283 17.28 2.20 -4.07
C GLY A 283 17.92 1.69 -2.78
N LEU A 284 19.03 2.30 -2.35
CA LEU A 284 19.70 1.96 -1.10
C LEU A 284 18.81 2.21 0.12
N THR A 285 18.20 3.40 0.24
CA THR A 285 17.31 3.77 1.35
C THR A 285 16.15 2.80 1.49
N PHE A 286 15.43 2.52 0.40
CA PHE A 286 14.26 1.63 0.45
C PHE A 286 14.65 0.19 0.72
N VAL A 287 15.74 -0.32 0.11
CA VAL A 287 16.23 -1.67 0.39
C VAL A 287 16.57 -1.80 1.87
N LEU A 288 17.43 -0.93 2.41
CA LEU A 288 17.83 -0.99 3.82
C LEU A 288 16.64 -0.81 4.78
N THR A 289 15.72 0.12 4.45
CA THR A 289 14.54 0.36 5.29
C THR A 289 13.65 -0.88 5.35
N PHE A 290 13.30 -1.49 4.21
CA PHE A 290 12.36 -2.61 4.20
C PHE A 290 12.98 -3.97 4.49
N SER A 291 14.27 -4.17 4.22
CA SER A 291 14.94 -5.46 4.45
C SER A 291 15.65 -5.56 5.80
N ALA A 292 16.16 -4.44 6.34
CA ALA A 292 16.94 -4.46 7.58
C ALA A 292 16.25 -3.74 8.74
N LEU A 293 15.69 -2.54 8.51
CA LEU A 293 15.09 -1.74 9.57
C LEU A 293 13.70 -2.27 9.97
N MET A 294 12.76 -2.32 9.02
CA MET A 294 11.37 -2.69 9.29
C MET A 294 11.19 -4.06 9.96
N PRO A 295 11.92 -5.12 9.57
CA PRO A 295 11.75 -6.43 10.19
C PRO A 295 12.13 -6.47 11.68
N GLY A 296 13.06 -5.61 12.12
CA GLY A 296 13.54 -5.54 13.50
C GLY A 296 12.75 -4.61 14.43
N LEU A 297 11.63 -4.04 13.95
CA LEU A 297 10.73 -3.22 14.79
C LEU A 297 9.77 -4.11 15.58
N ASP A 298 10.30 -4.96 16.46
CA ASP A 298 9.55 -6.03 17.13
C ASP A 298 8.30 -5.51 17.87
N ALA A 299 8.34 -4.30 18.42
CA ALA A 299 7.18 -3.68 19.09
C ALA A 299 5.99 -3.43 18.15
N LEU A 300 6.21 -3.32 16.83
CA LEU A 300 5.14 -3.24 15.81
C LEU A 300 4.64 -4.62 15.37
N TRP A 301 5.40 -5.68 15.63
CA TRP A 301 5.11 -7.03 15.17
C TRP A 301 4.58 -7.94 16.28
N LEU A 302 3.64 -7.42 17.09
CA LEU A 302 3.02 -8.15 18.22
C LEU A 302 2.56 -9.57 17.86
N SER A 303 1.99 -9.77 16.66
CA SER A 303 1.59 -11.11 16.20
C SER A 303 2.75 -12.12 16.14
N ARG A 304 3.97 -11.68 15.78
CA ARG A 304 5.18 -12.53 15.77
C ARG A 304 5.65 -12.81 17.19
N SER A 305 5.67 -11.79 18.05
CA SER A 305 6.03 -11.97 19.46
C SER A 305 5.09 -12.94 20.18
N VAL A 306 3.79 -12.90 19.87
CA VAL A 306 2.81 -13.87 20.36
C VAL A 306 3.08 -15.27 19.82
N GLN A 307 3.34 -15.41 18.51
CA GLN A 307 3.69 -16.69 17.91
C GLN A 307 4.92 -17.32 18.59
N ASP A 308 5.98 -16.53 18.81
CA ASP A 308 7.20 -16.99 19.46
C ASP A 308 6.95 -17.40 20.92
N ALA A 309 6.14 -16.65 21.66
CA ALA A 309 5.77 -16.97 23.03
C ALA A 309 4.94 -18.27 23.10
N VAL A 310 3.98 -18.45 22.19
CA VAL A 310 3.18 -19.67 22.07
C VAL A 310 4.05 -20.87 21.69
N ALA A 311 4.97 -20.71 20.74
CA ALA A 311 5.89 -21.76 20.32
C ALA A 311 6.83 -22.19 21.46
N LYS A 312 7.37 -21.24 22.23
CA LYS A 312 8.19 -21.52 23.42
C LYS A 312 7.40 -22.21 24.52
N ALA A 313 6.16 -21.78 24.76
CA ALA A 313 5.28 -22.41 25.75
C ALA A 313 4.95 -23.85 25.35
N GLY A 314 4.74 -24.10 24.06
CA GLY A 314 4.34 -25.39 23.51
C GLY A 314 2.88 -25.71 23.80
N THR A 315 2.07 -25.88 22.76
CA THR A 315 0.70 -26.38 22.88
C THR A 315 0.28 -27.11 21.61
N SER A 316 -0.50 -28.18 21.77
CA SER A 316 -1.21 -28.86 20.68
C SER A 316 -2.66 -28.41 20.56
N ALA A 317 -3.16 -27.69 21.56
CA ALA A 317 -4.51 -27.16 21.59
C ALA A 317 -4.58 -25.83 20.82
N PRO A 318 -5.74 -25.48 20.25
CA PRO A 318 -5.94 -24.16 19.67
C PRO A 318 -5.68 -23.07 20.70
N VAL A 319 -5.15 -21.92 20.26
CA VAL A 319 -4.96 -20.75 21.15
C VAL A 319 -6.24 -19.93 21.16
N ALA A 320 -6.71 -19.56 22.36
CA ALA A 320 -7.75 -18.55 22.52
C ALA A 320 -7.13 -17.15 22.57
N VAL A 321 -7.73 -16.19 21.88
CA VAL A 321 -7.27 -14.81 21.84
C VAL A 321 -8.42 -13.90 22.20
N ALA A 322 -8.21 -13.07 23.21
CA ALA A 322 -9.12 -12.01 23.61
C ALA A 322 -8.53 -10.63 23.28
N GLU A 323 -9.37 -9.74 22.78
CA GLU A 323 -9.06 -8.36 22.37
C GLU A 323 -8.23 -8.19 21.07
N TYR A 324 -7.15 -8.96 20.90
CA TYR A 324 -6.19 -8.75 19.81
C TYR A 324 -6.53 -9.58 18.56
N HIS A 325 -7.50 -9.11 17.79
CA HIS A 325 -8.03 -9.81 16.60
C HIS A 325 -7.36 -9.35 15.29
N GLU A 326 -6.03 -9.34 15.22
CA GLU A 326 -5.34 -9.05 13.97
C GLU A 326 -5.31 -10.27 13.04
N PRO A 327 -5.58 -10.11 11.72
CA PRO A 327 -5.51 -11.22 10.77
C PRO A 327 -4.15 -11.90 10.70
N SER A 328 -3.06 -11.14 10.92
CA SER A 328 -1.69 -11.69 10.99
C SER A 328 -1.53 -12.70 12.11
N LEU A 329 -2.24 -12.53 13.23
CA LEU A 329 -2.15 -13.45 14.34
C LEU A 329 -2.77 -14.81 13.98
N VAL A 330 -3.96 -14.80 13.37
CA VAL A 330 -4.62 -16.04 12.90
C VAL A 330 -3.79 -16.71 11.80
N PHE A 331 -3.14 -15.92 10.94
CA PHE A 331 -2.22 -16.46 9.94
C PHE A 331 -1.02 -17.20 10.57
N LEU A 332 -0.45 -16.66 11.65
CA LEU A 332 0.73 -17.23 12.31
C LEU A 332 0.40 -18.37 13.28
N LEU A 333 -0.74 -18.31 13.97
CA LEU A 333 -1.18 -19.33 14.93
C LEU A 333 -2.03 -20.44 14.29
N GLY A 334 -2.57 -20.20 13.09
CA GLY A 334 -3.41 -21.13 12.34
C GLY A 334 -4.91 -20.84 12.44
N THR A 335 -5.70 -21.42 11.54
CA THR A 335 -7.15 -21.15 11.42
C THR A 335 -8.00 -21.71 12.57
N ALA A 336 -7.41 -22.54 13.44
CA ALA A 336 -8.07 -23.04 14.64
C ALA A 336 -8.09 -22.02 15.80
N THR A 337 -7.34 -20.92 15.70
CA THR A 337 -7.32 -19.85 16.71
C THR A 337 -8.74 -19.38 17.04
N LYS A 338 -9.07 -19.39 18.34
CA LYS A 338 -10.40 -18.99 18.83
C LYS A 338 -10.36 -17.51 19.20
N LEU A 339 -11.02 -16.67 18.41
CA LEU A 339 -11.22 -15.25 18.75
C LEU A 339 -12.42 -15.14 19.70
N THR A 340 -12.23 -14.56 20.88
CA THR A 340 -13.22 -14.54 21.97
C THR A 340 -13.06 -13.32 22.87
N ASP A 341 -13.90 -13.16 23.88
CA ASP A 341 -13.71 -12.23 25.00
C ASP A 341 -12.90 -12.88 26.14
N GLY A 342 -12.61 -12.11 27.21
CA GLY A 342 -11.87 -12.60 28.37
C GLY A 342 -12.52 -13.81 29.03
N ALA A 343 -13.85 -13.84 29.14
CA ALA A 343 -14.58 -14.97 29.74
C ALA A 343 -14.45 -16.25 28.91
N GLY A 344 -14.60 -16.17 27.58
CA GLY A 344 -14.43 -17.32 26.71
C GLY A 344 -12.98 -17.80 26.61
N ALA A 345 -12.00 -16.89 26.74
CA ALA A 345 -10.60 -17.27 26.84
C ALA A 345 -10.32 -18.06 28.14
N ALA A 346 -10.93 -17.66 29.26
CA ALA A 346 -10.84 -18.39 30.53
C ALA A 346 -11.49 -19.78 30.41
N ALA A 347 -12.69 -19.86 29.84
CA ALA A 347 -13.39 -21.12 29.62
C ALA A 347 -12.56 -22.11 28.77
N HIS A 348 -11.87 -21.59 27.73
CA HIS A 348 -11.01 -22.40 26.87
C HIS A 348 -9.81 -23.00 27.62
N VAL A 349 -9.09 -22.19 28.40
CA VAL A 349 -7.93 -22.64 29.19
C VAL A 349 -8.32 -23.62 30.31
N LEU A 350 -9.52 -23.48 30.86
CA LEU A 350 -10.04 -24.40 31.88
C LEU A 350 -10.53 -25.72 31.29
N GLY A 351 -11.15 -25.68 30.12
CA GLY A 351 -11.78 -26.84 29.47
C GLY A 351 -10.83 -27.74 28.69
N GLU A 352 -9.67 -27.24 28.26
CA GLU A 352 -8.75 -28.00 27.41
C GLU A 352 -7.33 -28.07 28.02
N PRO A 353 -6.85 -29.27 28.42
CA PRO A 353 -5.53 -29.43 29.01
C PRO A 353 -4.41 -28.93 28.10
N GLY A 354 -3.53 -28.08 28.63
CA GLY A 354 -2.40 -27.51 27.87
C GLY A 354 -2.80 -26.38 26.90
N ALA A 355 -4.07 -25.97 26.89
CA ALA A 355 -4.50 -24.80 26.13
C ALA A 355 -3.86 -23.51 26.67
N LEU A 356 -3.69 -22.57 25.74
CA LEU A 356 -3.15 -21.25 26.00
C LEU A 356 -4.19 -20.18 25.67
N ALA A 357 -4.16 -19.09 26.44
CA ALA A 357 -4.92 -17.88 26.14
C ALA A 357 -3.98 -16.68 26.01
N VAL A 358 -4.18 -15.89 24.96
CA VAL A 358 -3.56 -14.58 24.78
C VAL A 358 -4.61 -13.53 25.10
N VAL A 359 -4.42 -12.78 26.17
CA VAL A 359 -5.44 -11.84 26.68
C VAL A 359 -4.87 -10.44 26.66
N GLY A 360 -5.58 -9.53 25.99
CA GLY A 360 -5.24 -8.11 26.02
C GLY A 360 -5.66 -7.44 27.34
N GLY A 361 -4.98 -6.34 27.67
CA GLY A 361 -5.15 -5.66 28.95
C GLY A 361 -6.60 -5.23 29.31
N ARG A 362 -7.49 -5.02 28.33
CA ARG A 362 -8.90 -4.65 28.62
C ARG A 362 -9.77 -5.86 28.97
N GLU A 363 -9.39 -7.04 28.49
CA GLU A 363 -10.11 -8.29 28.74
C GLU A 363 -9.50 -9.08 29.93
N ASP A 364 -8.36 -8.63 30.46
CA ASP A 364 -7.64 -9.33 31.52
C ASP A 364 -8.42 -9.39 32.83
N GLU A 365 -9.08 -8.30 33.25
CA GLU A 365 -9.90 -8.30 34.47
C GLU A 365 -11.07 -9.31 34.37
N ALA A 366 -11.76 -9.32 33.23
CA ALA A 366 -12.85 -10.26 32.96
C ALA A 366 -12.34 -11.72 32.90
N PHE A 367 -11.17 -11.95 32.30
CA PHE A 367 -10.51 -13.25 32.27
C PHE A 367 -10.15 -13.75 33.67
N GLN A 368 -9.48 -12.92 34.49
CA GLN A 368 -9.09 -13.28 35.85
C GLN A 368 -10.32 -13.54 36.74
N ALA A 369 -11.37 -12.72 36.62
CA ALA A 369 -12.62 -12.91 37.33
C ALA A 369 -13.26 -14.27 37.00
N ALA A 370 -13.27 -14.67 35.72
CA ALA A 370 -13.79 -15.96 35.29
C ALA A 370 -12.95 -17.15 35.80
N ILE A 371 -11.62 -17.03 35.81
CA ILE A 371 -10.72 -18.04 36.39
C ILE A 371 -10.98 -18.20 37.91
N ALA A 372 -11.13 -17.08 38.63
CA ALA A 372 -11.39 -17.08 40.07
C ALA A 372 -12.77 -17.68 40.41
N GLN A 373 -13.81 -17.35 39.64
CA GLN A 373 -15.15 -17.95 39.81
C GLN A 373 -15.13 -19.48 39.65
N ALA A 374 -14.24 -19.99 38.80
CA ALA A 374 -14.04 -21.43 38.62
C ALA A 374 -13.13 -22.07 39.69
N ASN A 375 -12.73 -21.34 40.74
CA ASN A 375 -11.80 -21.78 41.78
C ASN A 375 -10.49 -22.37 41.22
N ASN A 376 -10.00 -21.84 40.11
CA ASN A 376 -8.79 -22.29 39.44
C ASN A 376 -7.68 -21.22 39.51
N ARG A 377 -6.48 -21.61 39.08
CA ARG A 377 -5.33 -20.71 38.95
C ARG A 377 -4.75 -20.77 37.56
N VAL A 378 -4.20 -19.65 37.11
CA VAL A 378 -3.45 -19.54 35.85
C VAL A 378 -2.07 -18.99 36.12
N GLU A 379 -1.12 -19.42 35.30
CA GLU A 379 0.24 -18.91 35.28
C GLU A 379 0.40 -17.98 34.07
N THR A 380 1.01 -16.82 34.30
CA THR A 380 1.44 -15.91 33.22
C THR A 380 2.77 -16.40 32.67
N LEU A 381 2.77 -16.91 31.44
CA LEU A 381 3.97 -17.41 30.77
C LEU A 381 4.78 -16.30 30.12
N ALA A 382 4.12 -15.23 29.64
CA ALA A 382 4.77 -14.09 29.03
C ALA A 382 3.89 -12.84 29.14
N THR A 383 4.53 -11.68 29.24
CA THR A 383 3.91 -10.36 29.02
C THR A 383 4.59 -9.74 27.81
N LEU A 384 3.78 -9.36 26.82
CA LEU A 384 4.23 -8.82 25.54
C LEU A 384 3.69 -7.40 25.41
N GLU A 385 4.60 -6.43 25.30
CA GLU A 385 4.26 -5.02 25.13
C GLU A 385 4.60 -4.58 23.71
N GLY A 386 3.74 -3.78 23.11
CA GLY A 386 3.97 -3.25 21.76
C GLY A 386 2.90 -2.27 21.33
N PHE A 387 2.86 -1.98 20.04
CA PHE A 387 1.96 -1.02 19.45
C PHE A 387 1.10 -1.68 18.37
N ASN A 388 -0.21 -1.69 18.60
CA ASN A 388 -1.17 -2.12 17.60
C ASN A 388 -1.37 -0.98 16.59
N TYR A 389 -0.60 -1.01 15.51
CA TYR A 389 -0.65 0.01 14.46
C TYR A 389 -1.98 0.01 13.69
N SER A 390 -2.72 -1.11 13.68
CA SER A 390 -4.06 -1.19 13.07
C SER A 390 -5.11 -0.39 13.83
N ARG A 391 -4.93 -0.23 15.15
CA ARG A 391 -5.83 0.51 16.06
C ARG A 391 -5.21 1.80 16.60
N GLY A 392 -3.94 2.07 16.27
CA GLY A 392 -3.22 3.28 16.68
C GLY A 392 -2.98 3.40 18.18
N ARG A 393 -2.75 2.30 18.90
CA ARG A 393 -2.62 2.32 20.37
C ARG A 393 -1.57 1.35 20.90
N ALA A 394 -0.93 1.73 22.00
CA ALA A 394 -0.12 0.82 22.80
C ALA A 394 -0.99 -0.35 23.30
N THR A 395 -0.44 -1.56 23.29
CA THR A 395 -1.14 -2.80 23.63
C THR A 395 -0.23 -3.70 24.44
N VAL A 396 -0.75 -4.20 25.54
CA VAL A 396 -0.11 -5.22 26.38
C VAL A 396 -0.93 -6.50 26.26
N LEU A 397 -0.26 -7.60 25.89
CA LEU A 397 -0.84 -8.92 25.77
C LEU A 397 -0.18 -9.85 26.79
N ARG A 398 -0.97 -10.67 27.46
CA ARG A 398 -0.48 -11.66 28.42
C ARG A 398 -0.81 -13.06 27.92
N LEU A 399 0.18 -13.94 27.96
CA LEU A 399 0.02 -15.35 27.62
C LEU A 399 -0.21 -16.14 28.91
N TYR A 400 -1.37 -16.78 29.00
CA TYR A 400 -1.79 -17.57 30.15
C TYR A 400 -1.86 -19.05 29.84
N ARG A 401 -1.61 -19.85 30.88
CA ARG A 401 -1.88 -21.29 30.93
C ARG A 401 -2.51 -21.64 32.27
N ARG A 402 -3.35 -22.67 32.32
CA ARG A 402 -3.83 -23.23 33.58
C ARG A 402 -2.65 -23.71 34.44
N ALA A 403 -2.58 -23.26 35.68
CA ALA A 403 -1.57 -23.73 36.62
C ALA A 403 -1.79 -25.23 36.87
N LYS A 404 -0.69 -25.99 37.01
CA LYS A 404 -0.80 -27.38 37.48
C LYS A 404 -1.18 -27.34 38.97
N ASP A 405 -2.09 -28.21 39.38
CA ASP A 405 -2.33 -28.43 40.80
C ASP A 405 -1.02 -28.92 41.43
N THR A 406 -0.45 -28.13 42.34
CA THR A 406 0.71 -28.55 43.12
C THR A 406 0.24 -29.70 44.02
N PRO A 407 0.88 -30.89 43.98
CA PRO A 407 0.48 -32.01 44.83
C PRO A 407 0.63 -31.71 46.33
#